data_AF-A0AAN6K120-F1
#
_entry.id   AF-A0AAN6K120-F1
#
_cell.length_a   1.000
_cell.length_b   1.000
_cell.length_c   1.000
_cell.angle_alpha   90.00
_cell.angle_beta   90.00
_cell.angle_gamma   90.00
#
_symmetry.space_group_name_H-M   'P 1'
#
loop_
_entity.id
_entity.type
_entity.pdbx_description
1 polymer ?
#
loop_
_entity_poly.entity_id
_entity_poly.type
_entity_poly.pdbx_seq_one_letter_code
_entity_poly.pdbx_strand_id
1 'polypeptide(L)'
;MAAYRTVRQKLLCPLYQAGGSSLPCSWISSSAPASAASASPASSSSSSSSPSSTPSTSSATGPGDTRIASQWKPALPPGREPAYDAALESLKEHRNQQSDKDGVEAWVNDPEVLWKFAHDDVDLSQPVFRFLREKAWRQNGALDRLLERIRAMNVVPDVLPTIAPTVDVQVAYGAGSGIGDHGGEGGDVWPGVFVNTTKTLSPPQLTVTPFHAEVRKYTILMVDPDVPNELSASFDTFVHWHVSNVPLSATQTSVSAVSANELQAYIPPHPQDGSPYHRYTTVVFEQTGEAAPAALSARTLSPAAVQKYVQENSLRPVGIHFFRQICKDKETKRVVETIYRDTLGREAPTYGNLPKSDPFRDSAGYRHSRYFESADELAAQAI
;
A
#
# COMPACT_ATOMS: atom_id res chain seq x y z
N MET A 1 -9.80 18.67 -25.59
CA MET A 1 -10.50 18.87 -24.29
C MET A 1 -11.94 18.34 -24.26
N ALA A 2 -12.93 18.92 -24.95
CA ALA A 2 -14.34 18.52 -24.79
C ALA A 2 -14.61 17.03 -25.08
N ALA A 3 -14.21 16.54 -26.27
CA ALA A 3 -14.32 15.12 -26.66
C ALA A 3 -13.73 14.14 -25.62
N TYR A 4 -12.56 14.49 -25.06
CA TYR A 4 -11.86 13.72 -24.03
C TYR A 4 -12.69 13.60 -22.74
N ARG A 5 -13.43 14.66 -22.35
CA ARG A 5 -14.38 14.60 -21.23
C ARG A 5 -15.54 13.67 -21.55
N THR A 6 -16.14 13.76 -22.74
CA THR A 6 -17.26 12.89 -23.16
C THR A 6 -16.90 11.41 -23.12
N VAL A 7 -15.75 11.03 -23.70
CA VAL A 7 -15.26 9.63 -23.71
C VAL A 7 -14.97 9.16 -22.29
N ARG A 8 -14.23 9.93 -21.49
CA ARG A 8 -13.87 9.56 -20.11
C ARG A 8 -15.09 9.46 -19.19
N GLN A 9 -16.07 10.35 -19.35
CA GLN A 9 -17.31 10.36 -18.56
C GLN A 9 -18.22 9.16 -18.89
N LYS A 10 -18.28 8.72 -20.16
CA LYS A 10 -19.09 7.55 -20.54
C LYS A 10 -18.42 6.20 -20.25
N LEU A 11 -17.09 6.13 -20.29
CA LEU A 11 -16.35 4.88 -19.98
C LEU A 11 -16.23 4.59 -18.47
N LEU A 12 -16.12 5.62 -17.62
CA LEU A 12 -15.87 5.42 -16.18
C LEU A 12 -17.14 5.43 -15.30
N CYS A 13 -18.29 5.93 -15.78
CA CYS A 13 -19.51 5.99 -14.97
C CYS A 13 -20.19 4.65 -14.57
N PRO A 14 -20.03 3.50 -15.26
CA PRO A 14 -20.73 2.26 -14.86
C PRO A 14 -20.19 1.56 -13.60
N LEU A 15 -18.95 1.86 -13.17
CA LEU A 15 -18.20 1.05 -12.20
C LEU A 15 -18.17 1.60 -10.76
N TYR A 16 -19.13 2.44 -10.36
CA TYR A 16 -19.25 2.93 -8.98
C TYR A 16 -20.62 2.71 -8.33
N GLN A 17 -21.28 1.59 -8.68
CA GLN A 17 -22.54 1.16 -8.05
C GLN A 17 -22.61 -0.35 -7.71
N ALA A 18 -21.49 -1.08 -7.82
CA ALA A 18 -21.36 -2.50 -7.48
C ALA A 18 -20.34 -2.73 -6.34
N GLY A 19 -20.40 -1.92 -5.29
CA GLY A 19 -19.54 -2.03 -4.10
C GLY A 19 -20.19 -1.35 -2.90
N GLY A 20 -20.59 -2.15 -1.89
CA GLY A 20 -21.48 -1.68 -0.83
C GLY A 20 -20.78 -1.00 0.34
N SER A 21 -20.57 0.31 0.28
CA SER A 21 -20.39 1.15 1.48
C SER A 21 -20.75 2.62 1.19
N SER A 22 -21.66 3.20 1.97
CA SER A 22 -22.13 4.58 1.79
C SER A 22 -21.46 5.57 2.74
N LEU A 23 -20.77 6.58 2.21
CA LEU A 23 -20.66 7.93 2.78
C LEU A 23 -20.40 8.95 1.63
N PRO A 24 -20.76 10.24 1.80
CA PRO A 24 -20.97 11.14 0.66
C PRO A 24 -19.73 11.97 0.26
N CYS A 25 -19.47 12.05 -1.05
CA CYS A 25 -18.70 13.16 -1.62
C CYS A 25 -19.62 14.37 -1.83
N SER A 26 -19.35 15.46 -1.13
CA SER A 26 -19.91 16.79 -1.42
C SER A 26 -18.93 17.60 -2.29
N TRP A 27 -19.39 18.71 -2.88
CA TRP A 27 -18.69 19.55 -3.88
C TRP A 27 -18.48 18.77 -5.21
N ILE A 28 -19.11 19.13 -6.34
CA ILE A 28 -19.24 20.47 -6.92
C ILE A 28 -20.65 20.69 -7.51
N SER A 29 -21.29 21.80 -7.19
CA SER A 29 -22.27 22.48 -8.06
C SER A 29 -22.46 23.93 -7.63
N SER A 30 -22.81 24.82 -8.55
CA SER A 30 -23.10 26.23 -8.27
C SER A 30 -24.20 26.73 -9.20
N SER A 31 -25.13 27.51 -8.64
CA SER A 31 -26.30 28.14 -9.30
C SER A 31 -27.36 27.19 -9.92
N ALA A 32 -28.61 27.67 -9.90
CA ALA A 32 -29.86 26.99 -10.26
C ALA A 32 -30.54 27.79 -11.44
N PRO A 33 -31.85 27.67 -11.81
CA PRO A 33 -32.99 27.04 -11.12
C PRO A 33 -34.04 26.22 -11.93
N ALA A 34 -34.69 25.30 -11.21
CA ALA A 34 -36.13 24.96 -11.16
C ALA A 34 -37.02 24.75 -12.42
N SER A 35 -37.60 23.53 -12.50
CA SER A 35 -39.02 23.15 -12.74
C SER A 35 -39.12 21.61 -12.60
N ALA A 36 -39.95 20.95 -11.76
CA ALA A 36 -41.42 20.83 -11.76
C ALA A 36 -41.99 20.31 -13.10
N ALA A 37 -42.83 19.25 -13.22
CA ALA A 37 -43.30 18.16 -12.34
C ALA A 37 -43.95 17.04 -13.25
N SER A 38 -44.62 15.94 -12.88
CA SER A 38 -44.99 15.25 -11.62
C SER A 38 -45.58 13.83 -11.91
N ALA A 39 -45.48 12.89 -10.95
CA ALA A 39 -46.36 11.71 -10.71
C ALA A 39 -46.36 10.47 -11.66
N SER A 40 -46.55 9.31 -11.02
CA SER A 40 -46.84 7.95 -11.57
C SER A 40 -48.40 7.74 -11.66
N PRO A 41 -49.02 6.55 -11.95
CA PRO A 41 -48.48 5.18 -11.98
C PRO A 41 -49.03 4.17 -13.04
N ALA A 42 -48.51 2.94 -12.95
CA ALA A 42 -49.14 1.63 -13.21
C ALA A 42 -49.67 1.24 -14.61
N SER A 43 -49.18 0.10 -15.10
CA SER A 43 -50.00 -1.13 -15.23
C SER A 43 -49.13 -2.35 -15.62
N SER A 44 -49.69 -3.55 -15.50
CA SER A 44 -49.00 -4.83 -15.75
C SER A 44 -49.49 -5.50 -17.04
N SER A 45 -48.63 -6.32 -17.66
CA SER A 45 -49.05 -7.55 -18.33
C SER A 45 -47.85 -8.46 -18.60
N SER A 46 -48.14 -9.75 -18.70
CA SER A 46 -47.16 -10.83 -18.91
C SER A 46 -47.20 -11.35 -20.34
N SER A 47 -46.08 -11.83 -20.86
CA SER A 47 -46.07 -13.00 -21.75
C SER A 47 -44.68 -13.63 -21.80
N SER A 48 -44.63 -14.94 -22.01
CA SER A 48 -43.43 -15.76 -22.07
C SER A 48 -43.25 -16.36 -23.46
N SER A 49 -42.02 -16.39 -23.98
CA SER A 49 -41.63 -17.33 -25.05
C SER A 49 -40.10 -17.44 -25.16
N SER A 50 -39.57 -18.61 -24.86
CA SER A 50 -38.32 -19.09 -25.48
C SER A 50 -38.69 -19.92 -26.73
N PRO A 51 -37.77 -20.12 -27.68
CA PRO A 51 -37.19 -21.47 -27.74
C PRO A 51 -35.71 -21.59 -28.16
N SER A 52 -35.19 -22.77 -27.86
CA SER A 52 -33.91 -23.42 -28.17
C SER A 52 -33.16 -23.09 -29.48
N SER A 53 -31.91 -22.66 -29.30
CA SER A 53 -30.64 -23.31 -29.73
C SER A 53 -30.58 -24.29 -30.94
N THR A 54 -29.63 -23.94 -31.85
CA THR A 54 -28.64 -24.81 -32.58
C THR A 54 -29.11 -25.79 -33.69
N PRO A 55 -28.23 -26.30 -34.60
CA PRO A 55 -26.77 -26.11 -34.74
C PRO A 55 -26.19 -25.75 -36.14
N SER A 56 -24.91 -25.37 -36.15
CA SER A 56 -23.85 -25.65 -37.15
C SER A 56 -23.99 -25.34 -38.66
N THR A 57 -23.04 -24.57 -39.19
CA THR A 57 -22.25 -24.94 -40.39
C THR A 57 -20.82 -24.40 -40.22
N SER A 58 -19.80 -25.12 -40.72
CA SER A 58 -18.39 -24.73 -40.58
C SER A 58 -17.75 -24.43 -41.94
N SER A 59 -16.78 -23.51 -41.94
CA SER A 59 -15.78 -23.36 -43.01
C SER A 59 -14.52 -22.73 -42.40
N ALA A 60 -13.34 -23.13 -42.89
CA ALA A 60 -12.05 -22.75 -42.30
C ALA A 60 -11.09 -22.29 -43.40
N THR A 61 -10.24 -21.30 -43.10
CA THR A 61 -9.14 -20.89 -44.01
C THR A 61 -8.08 -20.06 -43.28
N GLY A 62 -6.80 -20.39 -43.50
CA GLY A 62 -5.66 -19.50 -43.23
C GLY A 62 -5.06 -19.55 -41.81
N PRO A 63 -3.75 -19.84 -41.65
CA PRO A 63 -3.02 -19.61 -40.41
C PRO A 63 -2.63 -18.12 -40.30
N GLY A 64 -3.38 -17.35 -39.51
CA GLY A 64 -3.14 -15.92 -39.28
C GLY A 64 -2.43 -15.61 -37.96
N ASP A 65 -1.48 -14.67 -38.02
CA ASP A 65 -0.74 -14.03 -36.92
C ASP A 65 -1.57 -13.94 -35.61
N THR A 66 -1.21 -14.72 -34.58
CA THR A 66 -2.03 -14.94 -33.37
C THR A 66 -1.92 -13.80 -32.36
N ARG A 67 -2.14 -12.57 -32.83
CA ARG A 67 -2.48 -11.45 -31.95
C ARG A 67 -3.83 -11.76 -31.34
N ILE A 68 -3.89 -11.92 -30.02
CA ILE A 68 -5.17 -12.02 -29.31
C ILE A 68 -5.93 -10.72 -29.58
N ALA A 69 -7.03 -10.82 -30.32
CA ALA A 69 -7.82 -9.65 -30.70
C ALA A 69 -8.33 -8.94 -29.45
N SER A 70 -8.22 -7.61 -29.44
CA SER A 70 -8.65 -6.75 -28.34
C SER A 70 -10.08 -7.10 -27.91
N GLN A 71 -10.25 -7.54 -26.65
CA GLN A 71 -11.59 -7.86 -26.12
C GLN A 71 -12.47 -6.60 -26.00
N TRP A 72 -11.83 -5.42 -25.89
CA TRP A 72 -12.49 -4.12 -25.91
C TRP A 72 -13.32 -3.90 -27.17
N LYS A 73 -14.48 -3.27 -27.00
CA LYS A 73 -15.35 -2.78 -28.08
C LYS A 73 -15.85 -1.38 -27.71
N PRO A 74 -16.08 -0.49 -28.69
CA PRO A 74 -16.73 0.79 -28.46
C PRO A 74 -18.04 0.64 -27.70
N ALA A 75 -18.28 1.53 -26.73
CA ALA A 75 -19.44 1.46 -25.83
C ALA A 75 -20.78 1.73 -26.55
N LEU A 76 -20.73 2.35 -27.73
CA LEU A 76 -21.86 2.56 -28.63
C LEU A 76 -21.49 2.04 -30.04
N PRO A 77 -22.43 1.44 -30.79
CA PRO A 77 -22.23 1.15 -32.21
C PRO A 77 -22.20 2.47 -33.01
N PRO A 78 -21.46 2.51 -34.14
CA PRO A 78 -21.25 3.73 -34.92
C PRO A 78 -22.56 4.33 -35.43
N GLY A 79 -22.60 5.66 -35.52
CA GLY A 79 -23.76 6.42 -35.96
C GLY A 79 -24.82 6.66 -34.88
N ARG A 80 -24.69 6.09 -33.67
CA ARG A 80 -25.58 6.39 -32.53
C ARG A 80 -25.35 7.78 -31.94
N GLU A 81 -24.11 8.27 -31.97
CA GLU A 81 -23.74 9.56 -31.41
C GLU A 81 -22.52 10.12 -32.18
N PRO A 82 -22.71 11.04 -33.15
CA PRO A 82 -21.61 11.57 -33.96
C PRO A 82 -20.49 12.21 -33.13
N ALA A 83 -20.80 12.76 -31.95
CA ALA A 83 -19.82 13.32 -31.03
C ALA A 83 -18.91 12.27 -30.35
N TYR A 84 -19.37 11.02 -30.23
CA TYR A 84 -18.55 9.90 -29.74
C TYR A 84 -17.69 9.32 -30.88
N ASP A 85 -18.28 9.13 -32.07
CA ASP A 85 -17.57 8.64 -33.25
C ASP A 85 -16.42 9.59 -33.65
N ALA A 86 -16.69 10.90 -33.72
CA ALA A 86 -15.66 11.92 -33.98
C ALA A 86 -14.62 12.03 -32.85
N ALA A 87 -14.99 11.71 -31.60
CA ALA A 87 -14.02 11.64 -30.51
C ALA A 87 -13.04 10.47 -30.70
N LEU A 88 -13.55 9.28 -31.04
CA LEU A 88 -12.72 8.11 -31.36
C LEU A 88 -11.83 8.34 -32.59
N GLU A 89 -12.32 9.07 -33.60
CA GLU A 89 -11.52 9.47 -34.76
C GLU A 89 -10.40 10.44 -34.37
N SER A 90 -10.69 11.48 -33.60
CA SER A 90 -9.67 12.44 -33.12
C SER A 90 -8.58 11.81 -32.25
N LEU A 91 -8.91 10.76 -31.49
CA LEU A 91 -7.93 9.99 -30.70
C LEU A 91 -7.01 9.14 -31.60
N LYS A 92 -7.58 8.48 -32.62
CA LYS A 92 -6.79 7.74 -33.62
C LYS A 92 -5.87 8.68 -34.40
N GLU A 93 -6.36 9.86 -34.79
CA GLU A 93 -5.57 10.84 -35.53
C GLU A 93 -4.42 11.39 -34.67
N HIS A 94 -4.68 11.80 -33.43
CA HIS A 94 -3.66 12.28 -32.50
C HIS A 94 -2.55 11.24 -32.28
N ARG A 95 -2.94 9.97 -32.08
CA ARG A 95 -2.01 8.83 -31.95
C ARG A 95 -1.19 8.56 -33.22
N ASN A 96 -1.75 8.83 -34.40
CA ASN A 96 -1.01 8.71 -35.67
C ASN A 96 -0.06 9.90 -35.92
N GLN A 97 -0.39 11.09 -35.40
CA GLN A 97 0.45 12.29 -35.49
C GLN A 97 1.68 12.20 -34.54
N GLN A 98 1.51 11.61 -33.35
CA GLN A 98 2.61 11.27 -32.44
C GLN A 98 3.35 10.01 -32.92
N SER A 99 4.11 10.15 -34.00
CA SER A 99 4.77 9.03 -34.70
C SER A 99 5.86 8.27 -33.92
N ASP A 100 6.28 8.80 -32.77
CA ASP A 100 7.10 8.08 -31.78
C ASP A 100 6.23 7.03 -31.05
N LYS A 101 6.22 5.82 -31.61
CA LYS A 101 5.24 4.74 -31.35
C LYS A 101 5.00 4.38 -29.88
N ASP A 102 6.00 4.60 -29.03
CA ASP A 102 6.00 4.22 -27.61
C ASP A 102 5.70 5.38 -26.65
N GLY A 103 5.36 6.56 -27.19
CA GLY A 103 5.07 7.78 -26.42
C GLY A 103 3.82 7.65 -25.52
N VAL A 104 4.02 7.77 -24.21
CA VAL A 104 2.95 7.67 -23.18
C VAL A 104 1.76 8.58 -23.50
N GLU A 105 2.02 9.81 -23.96
CA GLU A 105 0.99 10.83 -24.23
C GLU A 105 -0.01 10.42 -25.30
N ALA A 106 0.43 9.66 -26.32
CA ALA A 106 -0.41 9.19 -27.42
C ALA A 106 -1.41 8.12 -26.96
N TRP A 107 -1.03 7.31 -25.97
CA TRP A 107 -1.78 6.14 -25.53
C TRP A 107 -2.55 6.35 -24.21
N VAL A 108 -2.18 7.34 -23.38
CA VAL A 108 -2.79 7.57 -22.04
C VAL A 108 -4.28 7.93 -22.09
N ASN A 109 -4.78 8.38 -23.25
CA ASN A 109 -6.19 8.70 -23.49
C ASN A 109 -6.90 7.65 -24.38
N ASP A 110 -6.22 6.58 -24.78
CA ASP A 110 -6.80 5.54 -25.64
C ASP A 110 -7.84 4.71 -24.86
N PRO A 111 -9.06 4.51 -25.42
CA PRO A 111 -10.15 3.87 -24.69
C PRO A 111 -9.95 2.36 -24.49
N GLU A 112 -9.14 1.68 -25.31
CA GLU A 112 -8.76 0.28 -25.09
C GLU A 112 -7.77 0.18 -23.93
N VAL A 113 -6.74 1.04 -23.92
CA VAL A 113 -5.72 1.07 -22.86
C VAL A 113 -6.35 1.39 -21.50
N LEU A 114 -7.25 2.39 -21.45
CA LEU A 114 -7.98 2.73 -20.23
C LEU A 114 -8.97 1.63 -19.80
N TRP A 115 -9.56 0.89 -20.75
CA TRP A 115 -10.43 -0.24 -20.41
C TRP A 115 -9.62 -1.41 -19.83
N LYS A 116 -8.49 -1.77 -20.46
CA LYS A 116 -7.57 -2.81 -19.97
C LYS A 116 -7.09 -2.52 -18.55
N PHE A 117 -6.65 -1.27 -18.31
CA PHE A 117 -6.23 -0.81 -16.99
C PHE A 117 -7.36 -0.86 -15.94
N ALA A 118 -8.62 -0.72 -16.35
CA ALA A 118 -9.79 -0.82 -15.47
C ALA A 118 -10.27 -2.27 -15.21
N HIS A 119 -9.65 -3.27 -15.85
CA HIS A 119 -9.95 -4.70 -15.67
C HIS A 119 -8.69 -5.50 -15.26
N ASP A 120 -7.67 -4.82 -14.71
CA ASP A 120 -6.38 -5.37 -14.27
C ASP A 120 -5.55 -6.11 -15.35
N ASP A 121 -5.89 -5.95 -16.64
CA ASP A 121 -5.13 -6.43 -17.81
C ASP A 121 -3.94 -5.48 -18.10
N VAL A 122 -2.98 -5.43 -17.17
CA VAL A 122 -1.92 -4.39 -17.11
C VAL A 122 -0.54 -4.95 -17.44
N ASP A 123 -0.08 -4.74 -18.67
CA ASP A 123 1.28 -5.06 -19.11
C ASP A 123 2.28 -3.95 -18.72
N LEU A 124 2.95 -4.13 -17.59
CA LEU A 124 3.96 -3.20 -17.08
C LEU A 124 5.26 -3.13 -17.91
N SER A 125 5.43 -3.91 -18.99
CA SER A 125 6.51 -3.64 -19.94
C SER A 125 6.28 -2.32 -20.68
N GLN A 126 5.02 -2.01 -21.00
CA GLN A 126 4.64 -0.86 -21.82
C GLN A 126 4.72 0.45 -21.01
N PRO A 127 5.29 1.54 -21.56
CA PRO A 127 5.41 2.82 -20.85
C PRO A 127 4.06 3.38 -20.36
N VAL A 128 2.99 3.23 -21.14
CA VAL A 128 1.67 3.78 -20.81
C VAL A 128 1.04 3.13 -19.58
N PHE A 129 1.12 1.80 -19.45
CA PHE A 129 0.59 1.09 -18.30
C PHE A 129 1.38 1.38 -17.01
N ARG A 130 2.71 1.52 -17.12
CA ARG A 130 3.56 1.99 -16.01
C ARG A 130 3.15 3.39 -15.53
N PHE A 131 2.97 4.33 -16.45
CA PHE A 131 2.52 5.68 -16.13
C PHE A 131 1.11 5.69 -15.50
N LEU A 132 0.17 4.89 -16.03
CA LEU A 132 -1.17 4.77 -15.45
C LEU A 132 -1.14 4.16 -14.03
N ARG A 133 -0.31 3.13 -13.78
CA ARG A 133 -0.12 2.52 -12.46
C ARG A 133 0.52 3.50 -11.47
N GLU A 134 1.59 4.20 -11.86
CA GLU A 134 2.22 5.24 -11.03
C GLU A 134 1.22 6.36 -10.70
N LYS A 135 0.50 6.86 -11.70
CA LYS A 135 -0.49 7.91 -11.54
C LYS A 135 -1.63 7.47 -10.62
N ALA A 136 -2.12 6.23 -10.75
CA ALA A 136 -3.11 5.68 -9.84
C ALA A 136 -2.59 5.58 -8.40
N TRP A 137 -1.36 5.11 -8.20
CA TRP A 137 -0.71 5.05 -6.89
C TRP A 137 -0.58 6.43 -6.23
N ARG A 138 -0.20 7.45 -7.01
CA ARG A 138 -0.03 8.85 -6.57
C ARG A 138 -1.33 9.67 -6.46
N GLN A 139 -2.43 9.26 -7.09
CA GLN A 139 -3.67 10.07 -7.16
C GLN A 139 -4.91 9.40 -6.54
N ASN A 140 -4.90 8.07 -6.35
CA ASN A 140 -6.04 7.33 -5.78
C ASN A 140 -5.90 7.11 -4.27
N GLY A 141 -5.14 7.97 -3.57
CA GLY A 141 -5.02 7.97 -2.10
C GLY A 141 -4.18 6.86 -1.47
N ALA A 142 -3.60 5.94 -2.27
CA ALA A 142 -2.76 4.85 -1.75
C ALA A 142 -1.45 5.39 -1.14
N LEU A 143 -0.72 6.21 -1.90
CA LEU A 143 0.48 6.90 -1.42
C LEU A 143 0.15 7.91 -0.30
N ASP A 144 -0.98 8.63 -0.40
CA ASP A 144 -1.37 9.61 0.63
C ASP A 144 -1.63 8.95 1.99
N ARG A 145 -2.37 7.83 2.02
CA ARG A 145 -2.61 7.02 3.22
C ARG A 145 -1.31 6.49 3.83
N LEU A 146 -0.35 6.08 2.98
CA LEU A 146 0.98 5.63 3.42
C LEU A 146 1.75 6.78 4.08
N LEU A 147 1.81 7.96 3.44
CA LEU A 147 2.52 9.14 3.93
C LEU A 147 1.88 9.73 5.20
N GLU A 148 0.55 9.75 5.28
CA GLU A 148 -0.21 10.15 6.46
C GLU A 148 0.16 9.27 7.65
N ARG A 149 0.08 7.94 7.49
CA ARG A 149 0.29 6.98 8.59
C ARG A 149 1.75 6.90 9.03
N ILE A 150 2.71 7.01 8.10
CA ILE A 150 4.13 7.08 8.44
C ILE A 150 4.45 8.28 9.33
N ARG A 151 3.83 9.44 9.08
CA ARG A 151 3.97 10.64 9.92
C ARG A 151 3.20 10.50 11.22
N ALA A 152 1.93 10.09 11.18
CA ALA A 152 1.07 9.99 12.35
C ALA A 152 1.50 8.89 13.36
N MET A 153 2.36 7.95 12.94
CA MET A 153 2.93 6.90 13.78
C MET A 153 4.46 7.01 13.92
N ASN A 154 5.02 8.19 13.65
CA ASN A 154 6.45 8.56 13.79
C ASN A 154 7.47 7.65 13.08
N VAL A 155 7.07 6.80 12.14
CA VAL A 155 7.97 5.91 11.38
C VAL A 155 9.02 6.74 10.62
N VAL A 156 8.62 7.95 10.19
CA VAL A 156 9.53 9.08 9.98
C VAL A 156 9.23 10.06 11.13
N PRO A 157 10.23 10.49 11.95
CA PRO A 157 11.67 10.39 11.71
C PRO A 157 12.36 9.12 12.24
N ASP A 158 11.69 8.27 13.03
CA ASP A 158 12.37 7.29 13.89
C ASP A 158 13.18 6.23 13.12
N VAL A 159 12.61 5.67 12.05
CA VAL A 159 13.27 4.64 11.21
C VAL A 159 14.09 5.28 10.09
N LEU A 160 13.57 6.36 9.51
CA LEU A 160 14.25 7.17 8.49
C LEU A 160 14.03 8.66 8.76
N PRO A 161 15.05 9.53 8.69
CA PRO A 161 14.88 10.96 8.94
C PRO A 161 13.97 11.63 7.91
N THR A 162 14.00 11.18 6.65
CA THR A 162 13.09 11.57 5.57
C THR A 162 12.96 10.44 4.55
N ILE A 163 11.85 10.41 3.80
CA ILE A 163 11.70 9.58 2.58
C ILE A 163 10.77 10.28 1.59
N ALA A 164 11.07 10.12 0.30
CA ALA A 164 10.18 10.47 -0.82
C ALA A 164 9.91 9.21 -1.65
N PRO A 165 8.78 8.50 -1.45
CA PRO A 165 8.53 7.24 -2.14
C PRO A 165 8.45 7.38 -3.67
N THR A 166 9.26 6.59 -4.37
CA THR A 166 9.30 6.46 -5.83
C THR A 166 8.99 5.04 -6.31
N VAL A 167 8.80 4.10 -5.38
CA VAL A 167 8.52 2.68 -5.63
C VAL A 167 7.33 2.28 -4.75
N ASP A 168 6.33 1.61 -5.33
CA ASP A 168 5.21 1.05 -4.55
C ASP A 168 5.65 -0.22 -3.83
N VAL A 169 5.22 -0.40 -2.58
CA VAL A 169 5.62 -1.52 -1.71
C VAL A 169 4.37 -2.12 -1.07
N GLN A 170 3.95 -3.26 -1.60
CA GLN A 170 2.85 -4.08 -1.09
C GLN A 170 3.42 -5.24 -0.28
N VAL A 171 2.85 -5.45 0.91
CA VAL A 171 3.21 -6.52 1.85
C VAL A 171 1.97 -7.40 2.03
N ALA A 172 2.07 -8.71 1.82
CA ALA A 172 0.95 -9.63 1.99
C ALA A 172 1.32 -10.82 2.89
N TYR A 173 0.38 -11.23 3.74
CA TYR A 173 0.49 -12.43 4.59
C TYR A 173 -0.68 -13.38 4.33
N GLY A 174 -0.38 -14.62 3.94
CA GLY A 174 -1.39 -15.61 3.54
C GLY A 174 -2.15 -15.18 2.27
N ALA A 175 -3.33 -15.77 2.07
CA ALA A 175 -4.25 -15.44 0.98
C ALA A 175 -5.60 -14.98 1.53
N GLY A 176 -6.24 -14.02 0.85
CA GLY A 176 -7.52 -13.45 1.27
C GLY A 176 -7.78 -12.08 0.62
N SER A 177 -8.78 -11.37 1.13
CA SER A 177 -9.24 -10.05 0.64
C SER A 177 -8.38 -8.86 1.10
N GLY A 178 -7.21 -9.11 1.67
CA GLY A 178 -6.37 -8.12 2.34
C GLY A 178 -6.68 -7.99 3.85
N ILE A 179 -5.77 -7.30 4.56
CA ILE A 179 -5.88 -6.94 5.98
C ILE A 179 -5.95 -5.41 6.07
N GLY A 180 -7.16 -4.89 6.28
CA GLY A 180 -7.46 -3.46 6.34
C GLY A 180 -7.82 -2.96 7.74
N ASP A 181 -8.33 -1.73 7.81
CA ASP A 181 -8.72 -1.09 9.08
C ASP A 181 -9.91 -1.76 9.79
N HIS A 182 -10.64 -2.61 9.05
CA HIS A 182 -11.75 -3.43 9.56
C HIS A 182 -11.32 -4.90 9.80
N GLY A 183 -10.01 -5.17 9.84
CA GLY A 183 -9.44 -6.51 9.93
C GLY A 183 -9.29 -7.17 8.56
N GLY A 184 -9.16 -8.50 8.55
CA GLY A 184 -9.03 -9.31 7.34
C GLY A 184 -8.31 -10.64 7.60
N GLU A 185 -8.59 -11.65 6.77
CA GLU A 185 -8.03 -12.99 7.01
C GLU A 185 -6.65 -13.23 6.41
N GLY A 186 -6.30 -12.58 5.30
CA GLY A 186 -4.99 -12.67 4.66
C GLY A 186 -4.94 -11.88 3.35
N GLY A 187 -3.79 -11.88 2.68
CA GLY A 187 -3.51 -11.06 1.50
C GLY A 187 -2.87 -9.70 1.86
N ASP A 188 -3.02 -8.72 0.97
CA ASP A 188 -2.42 -7.38 1.06
C ASP A 188 -2.75 -6.65 2.37
N VAL A 189 -1.70 -6.27 3.11
CA VAL A 189 -1.76 -5.48 4.33
C VAL A 189 -1.85 -4.00 3.99
N TRP A 190 -2.74 -3.26 4.66
CA TRP A 190 -2.77 -1.80 4.56
C TRP A 190 -1.75 -1.16 5.51
N PRO A 191 -1.10 -0.03 5.16
CA PRO A 191 -0.11 0.61 6.01
C PRO A 191 -0.63 0.90 7.43
N GLY A 192 0.14 0.54 8.44
CA GLY A 192 -0.15 0.82 9.85
C GLY A 192 -1.34 0.07 10.47
N VAL A 193 -1.94 -0.94 9.81
CA VAL A 193 -2.95 -1.80 10.48
C VAL A 193 -2.33 -2.70 11.53
N PHE A 194 -3.16 -3.29 12.39
CA PHE A 194 -2.74 -4.34 13.31
C PHE A 194 -2.83 -5.72 12.64
N VAL A 195 -1.76 -6.50 12.71
CA VAL A 195 -1.69 -7.89 12.20
C VAL A 195 -1.51 -8.84 13.39
N ASN A 196 -2.17 -9.99 13.39
CA ASN A 196 -1.98 -11.02 14.42
C ASN A 196 -0.63 -11.73 14.20
N THR A 197 0.14 -11.95 15.27
CA THR A 197 1.41 -12.70 15.28
C THR A 197 1.31 -14.07 14.61
N THR A 198 0.16 -14.75 14.71
CA THR A 198 -0.07 -16.06 14.05
C THR A 198 0.11 -16.00 12.53
N LYS A 199 -0.17 -14.84 11.91
CA LYS A 199 -0.12 -14.63 10.45
C LYS A 199 1.27 -14.26 9.95
N THR A 200 2.19 -13.88 10.85
CA THR A 200 3.55 -13.41 10.52
C THR A 200 4.66 -14.41 10.87
N LEU A 201 4.30 -15.69 11.09
CA LEU A 201 5.24 -16.78 11.33
C LEU A 201 6.10 -17.15 10.12
N SER A 202 5.60 -16.89 8.91
CA SER A 202 6.36 -16.98 7.65
C SER A 202 6.71 -15.57 7.15
N PRO A 203 7.77 -15.42 6.34
CA PRO A 203 8.07 -14.14 5.68
C PRO A 203 6.89 -13.67 4.82
N PRO A 204 6.67 -12.35 4.70
CA PRO A 204 5.64 -11.80 3.83
C PRO A 204 5.96 -12.07 2.36
N GLN A 205 4.90 -12.16 1.55
CA GLN A 205 5.03 -11.93 0.11
C GLN A 205 5.22 -10.41 -0.10
N LEU A 206 6.36 -10.02 -0.68
CA LEU A 206 6.63 -8.62 -1.03
C LEU A 206 6.49 -8.42 -2.53
N THR A 207 5.61 -7.49 -2.92
CA THR A 207 5.52 -6.97 -4.28
C THR A 207 6.00 -5.53 -4.27
N VAL A 208 7.18 -5.31 -4.87
CA VAL A 208 7.87 -4.03 -4.93
C VAL A 208 7.85 -3.58 -6.39
N THR A 209 7.05 -2.55 -6.70
CA THR A 209 6.80 -2.11 -8.08
C THR A 209 7.51 -0.80 -8.38
N PRO A 210 8.72 -0.82 -8.97
CA PRO A 210 9.35 0.38 -9.52
C PRO A 210 8.74 0.72 -10.90
N PHE A 211 8.68 2.01 -11.23
CA PHE A 211 8.04 2.48 -12.47
C PHE A 211 8.99 2.62 -13.68
N HIS A 212 10.28 2.30 -13.50
CA HIS A 212 11.28 2.27 -14.58
C HIS A 212 11.41 0.89 -15.24
N ALA A 213 11.92 0.87 -16.48
CA ALA A 213 12.10 -0.36 -17.26
C ALA A 213 13.40 -1.13 -16.95
N GLU A 214 14.40 -0.45 -16.40
CA GLU A 214 15.73 -1.03 -16.12
C GLU A 214 15.66 -2.05 -14.97
N VAL A 215 16.50 -3.09 -15.02
CA VAL A 215 16.73 -3.96 -13.86
C VAL A 215 17.75 -3.28 -12.94
N ARG A 216 17.31 -2.88 -11.76
CA ARG A 216 18.16 -2.28 -10.72
C ARG A 216 18.22 -3.19 -9.49
N LYS A 217 19.27 -3.03 -8.69
CA LYS A 217 19.48 -3.82 -7.46
C LYS A 217 18.88 -3.10 -6.25
N TYR A 218 18.17 -3.86 -5.42
CA TYR A 218 17.54 -3.35 -4.21
C TYR A 218 17.98 -4.13 -2.98
N THR A 219 18.02 -3.41 -1.85
CA THR A 219 18.22 -3.96 -0.52
C THR A 219 16.95 -3.70 0.30
N ILE A 220 16.51 -4.73 1.01
CA ILE A 220 15.26 -4.73 1.78
C ILE A 220 15.61 -5.01 3.23
N LEU A 221 15.14 -4.15 4.12
CA LEU A 221 15.32 -4.25 5.57
C LEU A 221 13.95 -4.21 6.23
N MET A 222 13.62 -5.23 7.00
CA MET A 222 12.47 -5.24 7.91
C MET A 222 12.98 -5.00 9.33
N VAL A 223 12.56 -3.89 9.91
CA VAL A 223 13.02 -3.40 11.22
C VAL A 223 11.86 -3.12 12.16
N ASP A 224 12.09 -3.34 13.45
CA ASP A 224 11.23 -2.92 14.55
C ASP A 224 11.99 -1.88 15.40
N PRO A 225 11.58 -0.60 15.44
CA PRO A 225 12.25 0.45 16.21
C PRO A 225 11.85 0.47 17.70
N ASP A 226 10.90 -0.38 18.12
CA ASP A 226 10.22 -0.26 19.41
C ASP A 226 10.66 -1.33 20.45
N VAL A 227 11.83 -1.96 20.26
CA VAL A 227 12.33 -2.99 21.18
C VAL A 227 12.90 -2.34 22.46
N PRO A 228 12.35 -2.63 23.66
CA PRO A 228 12.79 -1.94 24.89
C PRO A 228 14.23 -2.30 25.30
N ASN A 229 15.02 -1.29 25.65
CA ASN A 229 16.34 -1.43 26.26
C ASN A 229 16.32 -0.81 27.67
N GLU A 230 16.37 -1.68 28.67
CA GLU A 230 16.37 -1.32 30.10
C GLU A 230 17.62 -0.55 30.54
N LEU A 231 18.78 -0.87 29.97
CA LEU A 231 20.08 -0.30 30.36
C LEU A 231 20.22 1.16 29.94
N SER A 232 19.61 1.53 28.81
CA SER A 232 19.56 2.91 28.30
C SER A 232 18.23 3.62 28.59
N ALA A 233 17.28 2.96 29.26
CA ALA A 233 15.90 3.43 29.46
C ALA A 233 15.25 3.97 28.16
N SER A 234 15.42 3.24 27.06
CA SER A 234 15.05 3.70 25.71
C SER A 234 14.65 2.52 24.81
N PHE A 235 14.62 2.71 23.49
CA PHE A 235 14.31 1.67 22.50
C PHE A 235 15.48 1.47 21.53
N ASP A 236 15.77 0.20 21.23
CA ASP A 236 16.70 -0.21 20.18
C ASP A 236 15.94 -0.66 18.92
N THR A 237 16.61 -0.65 17.78
CA THR A 237 16.08 -1.19 16.51
C THR A 237 16.49 -2.65 16.35
N PHE A 238 15.52 -3.54 16.11
CA PHE A 238 15.78 -4.95 15.80
C PHE A 238 15.54 -5.27 14.32
N VAL A 239 16.50 -5.92 13.68
CA VAL A 239 16.43 -6.34 12.27
C VAL A 239 15.84 -7.75 12.14
N HIS A 240 14.56 -7.80 11.77
CA HIS A 240 13.81 -9.04 11.51
C HIS A 240 14.30 -9.72 10.24
N TRP A 241 14.54 -8.97 9.17
CA TRP A 241 14.89 -9.49 7.85
C TRP A 241 15.82 -8.53 7.11
N HIS A 242 16.84 -9.07 6.44
CA HIS A 242 17.77 -8.30 5.63
C HIS A 242 18.15 -9.06 4.38
N VAL A 243 17.77 -8.52 3.22
CA VAL A 243 18.00 -9.11 1.90
C VAL A 243 18.65 -8.07 0.99
N SER A 244 19.65 -8.48 0.22
CA SER A 244 20.44 -7.60 -0.66
C SER A 244 20.45 -8.09 -2.10
N ASN A 245 20.85 -7.21 -3.02
CA ASN A 245 21.01 -7.49 -4.44
C ASN A 245 19.76 -8.04 -5.14
N VAL A 246 18.55 -7.72 -4.64
CA VAL A 246 17.28 -8.12 -5.26
C VAL A 246 17.18 -7.44 -6.63
N PRO A 247 17.13 -8.17 -7.76
CA PRO A 247 16.95 -7.58 -9.07
C PRO A 247 15.47 -7.23 -9.28
N LEU A 248 15.14 -5.95 -9.42
CA LEU A 248 13.76 -5.50 -9.68
C LEU A 248 13.69 -4.53 -10.86
N SER A 249 12.56 -4.59 -11.56
CA SER A 249 12.14 -3.71 -12.66
C SER A 249 10.61 -3.67 -12.68
N ALA A 250 9.99 -2.82 -13.50
CA ALA A 250 8.52 -2.80 -13.59
C ALA A 250 7.88 -4.14 -14.01
N THR A 251 8.61 -5.03 -14.68
CA THR A 251 8.17 -6.40 -15.03
C THR A 251 8.64 -7.46 -14.03
N GLN A 252 9.57 -7.13 -13.14
CA GLN A 252 10.10 -8.03 -12.11
C GLN A 252 9.91 -7.38 -10.73
N THR A 253 8.71 -7.56 -10.17
CA THR A 253 8.25 -6.87 -8.95
C THR A 253 8.19 -7.77 -7.71
N SER A 254 8.09 -9.09 -7.89
CA SER A 254 8.02 -10.05 -6.78
C SER A 254 9.42 -10.31 -6.20
N VAL A 255 9.54 -10.18 -4.88
CA VAL A 255 10.75 -10.52 -4.13
C VAL A 255 10.66 -11.97 -3.69
N SER A 256 11.64 -12.80 -4.08
CA SER A 256 11.80 -14.16 -3.58
C SER A 256 13.15 -14.30 -2.88
N ALA A 257 13.18 -15.02 -1.75
CA ALA A 257 14.43 -15.38 -1.08
C ALA A 257 15.36 -16.25 -1.96
N VAL A 258 14.81 -16.90 -3.00
CA VAL A 258 15.60 -17.72 -3.95
C VAL A 258 16.33 -16.87 -5.00
N SER A 259 15.84 -15.67 -5.31
CA SER A 259 16.42 -14.77 -6.34
C SER A 259 17.26 -13.63 -5.76
N ALA A 260 17.55 -13.66 -4.46
CA ALA A 260 18.22 -12.58 -3.75
C ALA A 260 19.21 -13.10 -2.69
N ASN A 261 20.11 -12.21 -2.23
CA ASN A 261 21.12 -12.55 -1.24
C ASN A 261 20.62 -12.21 0.18
N GLU A 262 20.00 -13.19 0.84
CA GLU A 262 19.52 -13.08 2.22
C GLU A 262 20.70 -13.00 3.21
N LEU A 263 20.97 -11.81 3.72
CA LEU A 263 22.09 -11.53 4.63
C LEU A 263 21.75 -11.84 6.09
N GLN A 264 20.48 -11.67 6.48
CA GLN A 264 19.96 -12.09 7.78
C GLN A 264 18.55 -12.64 7.59
N ALA A 265 18.38 -13.94 7.82
CA ALA A 265 17.12 -14.67 7.60
C ALA A 265 15.92 -14.07 8.35
N TYR A 266 14.71 -14.22 7.80
CA TYR A 266 13.49 -13.72 8.44
C TYR A 266 13.29 -14.32 9.85
N ILE A 267 13.20 -13.46 10.86
CA ILE A 267 12.72 -13.79 12.20
C ILE A 267 11.30 -13.23 12.37
N PRO A 268 10.29 -14.04 12.74
CA PRO A 268 8.94 -13.56 12.97
C PRO A 268 8.86 -12.36 13.93
N PRO A 269 8.00 -11.37 13.68
CA PRO A 269 7.54 -10.39 14.66
C PRO A 269 7.19 -11.00 16.03
N HIS A 270 7.73 -10.42 17.10
CA HIS A 270 7.64 -10.99 18.46
C HIS A 270 7.53 -9.89 19.54
N PRO A 271 6.45 -9.08 19.54
CA PRO A 271 6.27 -8.02 20.54
C PRO A 271 6.23 -8.62 21.95
N GLN A 272 6.94 -8.04 22.90
CA GLN A 272 7.04 -8.56 24.27
C GLN A 272 5.71 -8.41 25.03
N ASP A 273 5.50 -9.22 26.08
CA ASP A 273 4.33 -9.00 26.94
C ASP A 273 4.51 -7.70 27.74
N GLY A 274 3.43 -6.94 27.89
CA GLY A 274 3.41 -5.65 28.60
C GLY A 274 4.08 -4.47 27.89
N SER A 275 4.76 -4.66 26.75
CA SER A 275 5.26 -3.54 25.94
C SER A 275 4.11 -2.81 25.19
N PRO A 276 4.37 -1.62 24.61
CA PRO A 276 3.47 -0.98 23.66
C PRO A 276 3.22 -1.81 22.40
N TYR A 277 2.58 -1.20 21.39
CA TYR A 277 2.61 -1.80 20.04
C TYR A 277 3.96 -1.53 19.37
N HIS A 278 4.38 -2.47 18.52
CA HIS A 278 5.64 -2.42 17.77
C HIS A 278 5.38 -2.13 16.28
N ARG A 279 6.24 -1.33 15.64
CA ARG A 279 6.09 -0.79 14.27
C ARG A 279 7.01 -1.51 13.27
N TYR A 280 6.63 -2.72 12.90
CA TYR A 280 7.32 -3.54 11.91
C TYR A 280 7.34 -2.85 10.53
N THR A 281 8.47 -2.25 10.21
CA THR A 281 8.69 -1.37 9.06
C THR A 281 9.59 -2.05 8.04
N THR A 282 9.07 -2.29 6.84
CA THR A 282 9.83 -2.76 5.68
C THR A 282 10.27 -1.56 4.86
N VAL A 283 11.57 -1.32 4.77
CA VAL A 283 12.18 -0.27 3.95
C VAL A 283 12.87 -0.90 2.74
N VAL A 284 12.64 -0.31 1.57
CA VAL A 284 13.27 -0.68 0.31
C VAL A 284 14.25 0.42 -0.10
N PHE A 285 15.51 0.02 -0.28
CA PHE A 285 16.61 0.88 -0.71
C PHE A 285 17.09 0.50 -2.11
N GLU A 286 17.31 1.50 -2.96
CA GLU A 286 17.99 1.33 -4.24
C GLU A 286 19.51 1.35 -3.98
N GLN A 287 20.22 0.33 -4.46
CA GLN A 287 21.68 0.26 -4.37
C GLN A 287 22.29 1.18 -5.43
N THR A 288 22.89 2.29 -5.01
CA THR A 288 23.53 3.25 -5.93
C THR A 288 25.05 3.03 -6.08
N GLY A 289 25.66 2.29 -5.14
CA GLY A 289 27.06 1.83 -5.25
C GLY A 289 27.18 0.49 -6.00
N GLU A 290 28.34 0.26 -6.61
CA GLU A 290 28.66 -1.01 -7.31
C GLU A 290 28.87 -2.18 -6.34
N ALA A 291 29.29 -1.90 -5.11
CA ALA A 291 29.54 -2.90 -4.08
C ALA A 291 28.23 -3.54 -3.58
N ALA A 292 28.27 -4.84 -3.33
CA ALA A 292 27.22 -5.55 -2.62
C ALA A 292 27.25 -5.15 -1.13
N PRO A 293 26.09 -4.83 -0.50
CA PRO A 293 26.05 -4.54 0.93
C PRO A 293 26.46 -5.74 1.77
N ALA A 294 27.16 -5.47 2.88
CA ALA A 294 27.55 -6.50 3.84
C ALA A 294 26.42 -6.82 4.84
N ALA A 295 26.45 -7.99 5.47
CA ALA A 295 25.55 -8.29 6.57
C ALA A 295 25.78 -7.34 7.75
N LEU A 296 24.71 -6.93 8.42
CA LEU A 296 24.78 -6.16 9.66
C LEU A 296 25.41 -7.02 10.77
N SER A 297 26.30 -6.42 11.56
CA SER A 297 27.09 -7.11 12.60
C SER A 297 26.26 -7.68 13.76
N ALA A 298 25.03 -7.19 13.93
CA ALA A 298 24.05 -7.70 14.89
C ALA A 298 22.64 -7.53 14.32
N ARG A 299 21.62 -8.03 15.04
CA ARG A 299 20.20 -7.75 14.76
C ARG A 299 19.65 -6.63 15.63
N THR A 300 19.96 -6.61 16.93
CA THR A 300 19.69 -5.46 17.80
C THR A 300 20.77 -4.41 17.58
N LEU A 301 20.37 -3.19 17.23
CA LEU A 301 21.23 -2.08 16.86
C LEU A 301 20.60 -0.77 17.35
N SER A 302 21.42 0.19 17.78
CA SER A 302 20.92 1.56 17.98
C SER A 302 20.44 2.17 16.64
N PRO A 303 19.44 3.08 16.63
CA PRO A 303 18.97 3.71 15.39
C PRO A 303 20.09 4.39 14.58
N ALA A 304 21.07 4.99 15.27
CA ALA A 304 22.24 5.61 14.64
C ALA A 304 23.12 4.60 13.88
N ALA A 305 23.22 3.34 14.32
CA ALA A 305 23.97 2.31 13.62
C ALA A 305 23.28 1.87 12.32
N VAL A 306 21.94 1.84 12.30
CA VAL A 306 21.16 1.56 11.08
C VAL A 306 21.33 2.71 10.07
N GLN A 307 21.24 3.96 10.52
CA GLN A 307 21.47 5.13 9.66
C GLN A 307 22.90 5.17 9.12
N LYS A 308 23.90 4.83 9.94
CA LYS A 308 25.30 4.70 9.54
C LYS A 308 25.48 3.65 8.44
N TYR A 309 24.89 2.45 8.60
CA TYR A 309 24.94 1.39 7.59
C TYR A 309 24.37 1.83 6.22
N VAL A 310 23.24 2.55 6.24
CA VAL A 310 22.61 3.11 5.02
C VAL A 310 23.55 4.08 4.29
N GLN A 311 24.29 4.91 5.04
CA GLN A 311 25.29 5.84 4.50
C GLN A 311 26.52 5.11 3.94
N GLU A 312 27.11 4.19 4.72
CA GLU A 312 28.33 3.45 4.34
C GLU A 312 28.13 2.60 3.07
N ASN A 313 26.91 2.09 2.83
CA ASN A 313 26.58 1.26 1.67
C ASN A 313 25.93 2.04 0.51
N SER A 314 25.86 3.38 0.60
CA SER A 314 25.26 4.26 -0.44
C SER A 314 23.83 3.82 -0.84
N LEU A 315 23.01 3.51 0.16
CA LEU A 315 21.65 3.00 0.00
C LEU A 315 20.64 4.16 -0.02
N ARG A 316 19.91 4.33 -1.13
CA ARG A 316 18.88 5.39 -1.24
C ARG A 316 17.50 4.83 -0.85
N PRO A 317 16.83 5.31 0.22
CA PRO A 317 15.47 4.87 0.55
C PRO A 317 14.48 5.37 -0.53
N VAL A 318 13.71 4.44 -1.10
CA VAL A 318 12.82 4.69 -2.26
C VAL A 318 11.42 4.09 -2.12
N GLY A 319 11.26 3.10 -1.25
CA GLY A 319 9.98 2.47 -0.94
C GLY A 319 9.91 2.15 0.55
N ILE A 320 8.70 2.15 1.11
CA ILE A 320 8.46 1.88 2.53
C ILE A 320 7.05 1.35 2.73
N HIS A 321 6.90 0.39 3.64
CA HIS A 321 5.62 -0.10 4.14
C HIS A 321 5.79 -0.45 5.62
N PHE A 322 4.73 -0.38 6.42
CA PHE A 322 4.79 -0.84 7.80
C PHE A 322 3.45 -1.38 8.29
N PHE A 323 3.49 -2.23 9.31
CA PHE A 323 2.31 -2.68 10.05
C PHE A 323 2.63 -2.71 11.56
N ARG A 324 1.61 -2.96 12.39
CA ARG A 324 1.74 -2.98 13.84
C ARG A 324 1.35 -4.33 14.42
N GLN A 325 1.95 -4.71 15.54
CA GLN A 325 1.48 -5.80 16.40
C GLN A 325 1.60 -5.42 17.88
N ILE A 326 0.92 -6.16 18.76
CA ILE A 326 0.96 -5.93 20.21
C ILE A 326 0.64 -7.23 20.95
N CYS A 327 1.33 -7.50 22.05
CA CYS A 327 1.17 -8.73 22.81
C CYS A 327 0.01 -8.62 23.83
N LYS A 328 -1.22 -8.88 23.36
CA LYS A 328 -2.43 -8.81 24.21
C LYS A 328 -3.02 -10.18 24.52
N ASP A 329 -3.35 -10.94 23.49
CA ASP A 329 -4.17 -12.14 23.62
C ASP A 329 -3.36 -13.37 24.03
N LYS A 330 -4.02 -14.31 24.73
CA LYS A 330 -3.36 -15.55 25.21
C LYS A 330 -2.78 -16.42 24.08
N GLU A 331 -3.35 -16.32 22.88
CA GLU A 331 -2.82 -16.97 21.68
C GLU A 331 -1.50 -16.30 21.24
N THR A 332 -1.52 -14.97 21.05
CA THR A 332 -0.35 -14.16 20.74
C THR A 332 0.79 -14.38 21.73
N LYS A 333 0.50 -14.41 23.04
CA LYS A 333 1.52 -14.67 24.08
C LYS A 333 2.22 -16.01 23.88
N ARG A 334 1.47 -17.10 23.68
CA ARG A 334 2.02 -18.44 23.38
C ARG A 334 2.85 -18.47 22.10
N VAL A 335 2.45 -17.72 21.08
CA VAL A 335 3.20 -17.61 19.82
C VAL A 335 4.52 -16.87 20.05
N VAL A 336 4.50 -15.75 20.77
CA VAL A 336 5.71 -15.00 21.15
C VAL A 336 6.64 -15.84 22.02
N GLU A 337 6.14 -16.49 23.08
CA GLU A 337 6.87 -17.44 23.93
C GLU A 337 7.57 -18.53 23.10
N THR A 338 6.87 -19.07 22.08
CA THR A 338 7.39 -20.09 21.17
C THR A 338 8.50 -19.54 20.27
N ILE A 339 8.33 -18.33 19.68
CA ILE A 339 9.38 -17.68 18.89
C ILE A 339 10.63 -17.40 19.74
N TYR A 340 10.45 -16.90 20.97
CA TYR A 340 11.55 -16.62 21.89
C TYR A 340 12.34 -17.91 22.24
N ARG A 341 11.64 -18.97 22.64
CA ARG A 341 12.27 -20.26 22.99
C ARG A 341 12.94 -20.91 21.78
N ASP A 342 12.22 -21.07 20.67
CA ASP A 342 12.62 -21.94 19.57
C ASP A 342 13.44 -21.23 18.48
N THR A 343 13.30 -19.91 18.33
CA THR A 343 14.06 -19.10 17.34
C THR A 343 15.16 -18.25 17.99
N LEU A 344 14.96 -17.74 19.21
CA LEU A 344 15.92 -16.87 19.90
C LEU A 344 16.70 -17.58 21.02
N GLY A 345 16.37 -18.82 21.37
CA GLY A 345 17.07 -19.62 22.38
C GLY A 345 17.01 -19.07 23.79
N ARG A 346 16.00 -18.25 24.12
CA ARG A 346 15.86 -17.53 25.41
C ARG A 346 14.40 -17.42 25.82
N GLU A 347 14.14 -17.18 27.10
CA GLU A 347 12.77 -16.92 27.57
C GLU A 347 12.25 -15.54 27.10
N ALA A 348 10.93 -15.41 26.96
CA ALA A 348 10.29 -14.15 26.61
C ALA A 348 10.25 -13.20 27.83
N PRO A 349 10.80 -11.98 27.75
CA PRO A 349 10.67 -11.00 28.82
C PRO A 349 9.24 -10.44 28.86
N THR A 350 8.78 -10.14 30.08
CA THR A 350 7.46 -9.58 30.35
C THR A 350 7.62 -8.28 31.12
N TYR A 351 7.16 -7.18 30.55
CA TYR A 351 7.28 -5.85 31.13
C TYR A 351 6.09 -5.52 32.05
N GLY A 352 6.37 -4.82 33.14
CA GLY A 352 5.34 -4.17 33.95
C GLY A 352 4.80 -2.91 33.26
N ASN A 353 3.56 -2.53 33.57
CA ASN A 353 3.08 -1.20 33.22
C ASN A 353 3.99 -0.15 33.90
N LEU A 354 4.43 0.87 33.15
CA LEU A 354 5.20 1.99 33.70
C LEU A 354 4.45 2.63 34.89
N PRO A 355 5.16 3.02 35.98
CA PRO A 355 4.55 3.71 37.10
C PRO A 355 3.88 5.01 36.63
N LYS A 356 2.55 5.09 36.77
CA LYS A 356 1.84 6.34 36.51
C LYS A 356 2.14 7.31 37.65
N SER A 357 2.81 8.42 37.34
CA SER A 357 2.85 9.59 38.21
C SER A 357 1.42 10.01 38.53
N ASP A 358 1.04 10.00 39.80
CA ASP A 358 -0.22 10.62 40.23
C ASP A 358 -0.07 12.13 40.01
N PRO A 359 -0.89 12.79 39.16
CA PRO A 359 -0.73 14.23 38.87
C PRO A 359 -0.88 15.13 40.09
N PHE A 360 -1.41 14.59 41.19
CA PHE A 360 -1.56 15.27 42.47
C PHE A 360 -0.44 14.94 43.46
N ARG A 361 0.63 14.21 43.07
CA ARG A 361 1.80 13.97 43.92
C ARG A 361 3.04 14.69 43.42
N ASP A 362 3.72 15.36 44.35
CA ASP A 362 5.00 16.00 44.10
C ASP A 362 6.17 14.99 44.08
N SER A 363 7.39 15.49 43.84
CA SER A 363 8.62 14.70 43.91
C SER A 363 9.00 14.22 45.32
N ALA A 364 8.39 14.76 46.37
CA ALA A 364 8.54 14.28 47.75
C ALA A 364 7.53 13.18 48.11
N GLY A 365 6.55 12.91 47.23
CA GLY A 365 5.46 11.97 47.44
C GLY A 365 4.30 12.52 48.29
N TYR A 366 4.32 13.80 48.66
CA TYR A 366 3.16 14.49 49.25
C TYR A 366 2.03 14.57 48.23
N ARG A 367 0.77 14.66 48.68
CA ARG A 367 -0.40 14.67 47.80
C ARG A 367 -1.21 15.96 47.95
N HIS A 368 -1.17 16.79 46.91
CA HIS A 368 -1.92 18.03 46.80
C HIS A 368 -3.44 17.75 46.75
N SER A 369 -4.23 18.75 47.16
CA SER A 369 -5.69 18.68 47.04
C SER A 369 -6.10 18.80 45.58
N ARG A 370 -7.16 18.09 45.19
CA ARG A 370 -7.81 18.27 43.87
C ARG A 370 -8.58 19.58 43.72
N TYR A 371 -8.81 20.29 44.83
CA TYR A 371 -9.76 21.40 44.92
C TYR A 371 -9.19 22.66 45.59
N PHE A 372 -7.96 22.59 46.09
CA PHE A 372 -7.27 23.68 46.76
C PHE A 372 -5.81 23.70 46.30
N GLU A 373 -5.39 24.78 45.66
CA GLU A 373 -3.98 25.06 45.39
C GLU A 373 -3.22 25.15 46.73
N SER A 374 -1.96 24.73 46.74
CA SER A 374 -1.10 24.92 47.91
C SER A 374 -0.79 26.41 48.13
N ALA A 375 -0.43 26.76 49.37
CA ALA A 375 0.00 28.12 49.70
C ALA A 375 1.22 28.56 48.86
N ASP A 376 2.09 27.62 48.50
CA ASP A 376 3.27 27.86 47.67
C ASP A 376 2.91 28.07 46.19
N GLU A 377 1.92 27.37 45.65
CA GLU A 377 1.38 27.62 44.30
C GLU A 377 0.71 29.00 44.21
N LEU A 378 -0.08 29.38 45.22
CA LEU A 378 -0.70 30.70 45.33
C LEU A 378 0.34 31.82 45.49
N ALA A 379 1.45 31.56 46.19
CA ALA A 379 2.57 32.50 46.30
C ALA A 379 3.36 32.60 44.99
N ALA A 380 3.56 31.50 44.27
CA ALA A 380 4.27 31.47 42.99
C ALA A 380 3.48 32.13 41.84
N GLN A 381 2.15 32.14 41.90
CA GLN A 381 1.30 32.91 40.97
C GLN A 381 1.24 34.42 41.26
N ALA A 382 1.80 34.86 42.40
CA ALA A 382 1.75 36.25 42.86
C ALA A 382 3.04 37.06 42.56
N ILE A 383 3.91 36.56 41.68
CA ILE A 383 5.23 37.11 41.31
C ILE A 383 5.30 37.29 39.79
#